data_AF-A0AAJ7L3X0-F1
#
_entry.id   AF-A0AAJ7L3X0-F1
#
_cell.length_a   1.000
_cell.length_b   1.000
_cell.length_c   1.000
_cell.angle_alpha   90.00
_cell.angle_beta   90.00
_cell.angle_gamma   90.00
#
_symmetry.space_group_name_H-M   'P 1'
#
loop_
_entity.id
_entity.type
_entity.pdbx_description
1 polymer ?
#
loop_
_entity_poly.entity_id
_entity_poly.type
_entity_poly.pdbx_seq_one_letter_code
_entity_poly.pdbx_strand_id
1 'polypeptide(L)'
;MNLQIFGGNMSSVWKRLQRVNKRAAKFQFICVYREMEVVATKKWNPTKLSVVFTRRNRRYASTPLQWVNSIREPYRGSVLWDVPENIETRVTLFKDSRNNEYEDKEWHFVIEDVSEKSGKRKLQLAPSI
;
A
#
# COMPACT_ATOMS: atom_id res chain seq x y z
N MET A 1 7.02 -31.54 -18.49
CA MET A 1 6.29 -31.12 -19.69
C MET A 1 5.45 -29.92 -19.31
N ASN A 2 5.84 -28.73 -19.78
CA ASN A 2 5.15 -27.47 -19.54
C ASN A 2 3.77 -27.48 -20.21
N LEU A 3 2.76 -26.91 -19.55
CA LEU A 3 1.74 -26.14 -20.26
C LEU A 3 1.40 -24.88 -19.45
N GLN A 4 2.09 -23.79 -19.81
CA GLN A 4 1.63 -22.43 -19.57
C GLN A 4 0.29 -22.25 -20.31
N ILE A 5 -0.81 -22.07 -19.56
CA ILE A 5 -2.04 -21.52 -20.13
C ILE A 5 -2.15 -20.07 -19.67
N PHE A 6 -2.08 -19.17 -20.65
CA PHE A 6 -2.18 -17.73 -20.51
C PHE A 6 -3.40 -17.31 -19.67
N GLY A 7 -3.11 -16.65 -18.54
CA GLY A 7 -4.08 -16.13 -17.58
C GLY A 7 -4.85 -14.91 -18.09
N GLY A 8 -5.89 -15.15 -18.90
CA GLY A 8 -6.78 -14.10 -19.39
C GLY A 8 -8.26 -14.23 -18.98
N ASN A 9 -8.81 -15.45 -18.82
CA ASN A 9 -10.27 -15.59 -18.68
C ASN A 9 -10.74 -16.61 -17.62
N MET A 10 -9.99 -17.69 -17.37
CA MET A 10 -10.35 -18.70 -16.34
C MET A 10 -10.26 -18.18 -14.90
N SER A 11 -9.30 -17.30 -14.61
CA SER A 11 -9.15 -16.77 -13.25
C SER A 11 -10.31 -15.87 -12.84
N SER A 12 -10.96 -15.19 -13.79
CA SER A 12 -12.06 -14.26 -13.51
C SER A 12 -13.38 -15.01 -13.26
N VAL A 13 -13.69 -16.01 -14.11
CA VAL A 13 -14.90 -16.83 -14.00
C VAL A 13 -14.85 -17.68 -12.74
N TRP A 14 -13.73 -18.34 -12.46
CA TRP A 14 -13.52 -19.10 -11.21
C TRP A 14 -13.67 -18.21 -9.97
N LYS A 15 -13.06 -17.01 -9.97
CA LYS A 15 -13.24 -16.02 -8.89
C LYS A 15 -14.68 -15.51 -8.77
N ARG A 16 -15.47 -15.49 -9.85
CA ARG A 16 -16.90 -15.15 -9.81
C ARG A 16 -17.71 -16.31 -9.23
N LEU A 17 -17.41 -17.54 -9.60
CA LEU A 17 -18.06 -18.74 -9.05
C LEU A 17 -17.77 -18.93 -7.56
N GLN A 18 -16.57 -18.62 -7.09
CA GLN A 18 -16.24 -18.59 -5.65
C GLN A 18 -17.05 -17.56 -4.83
N ARG A 19 -17.77 -16.63 -5.47
CA ARG A 19 -18.66 -15.67 -4.79
C ARG A 19 -20.09 -16.18 -4.67
N VAL A 20 -20.45 -17.27 -5.36
CA VAL A 20 -21.78 -17.86 -5.24
C VAL A 20 -21.97 -18.26 -3.78
N ASN A 21 -23.10 -17.86 -3.18
CA ASN A 21 -23.43 -17.99 -1.74
C ASN A 21 -22.65 -17.09 -0.76
N LYS A 22 -21.91 -16.07 -1.22
CA LYS A 22 -21.31 -15.06 -0.33
C LYS A 22 -22.13 -13.77 -0.30
N ARG A 23 -22.23 -13.14 0.88
CA ARG A 23 -22.90 -11.83 1.02
C ARG A 23 -21.91 -10.71 0.76
N ALA A 24 -22.25 -9.75 -0.09
CA ALA A 24 -21.37 -8.61 -0.39
C ALA A 24 -21.71 -7.41 0.50
N ALA A 25 -20.68 -6.76 1.04
CA ALA A 25 -20.82 -5.49 1.77
C ALA A 25 -19.74 -4.50 1.31
N LYS A 26 -20.08 -3.21 1.29
CA LYS A 26 -19.13 -2.13 0.97
C LYS A 26 -18.56 -1.56 2.26
N PHE A 27 -17.24 -1.48 2.33
CA PHE A 27 -16.47 -0.90 3.41
C PHE A 27 -15.74 0.34 2.92
N GLN A 28 -15.62 1.34 3.79
CA GLN A 28 -14.76 2.50 3.60
C GLN A 28 -13.58 2.36 4.54
N PHE A 29 -12.39 2.36 3.98
CA PHE A 29 -11.13 2.36 4.71
C PHE A 29 -10.52 3.75 4.61
N ILE A 30 -9.96 4.22 5.71
CA ILE A 30 -9.27 5.51 5.82
C ILE A 30 -7.87 5.23 6.34
N CYS A 31 -6.85 5.54 5.54
CA CYS A 31 -5.47 5.56 6.00
C CYS A 31 -5.16 6.96 6.51
N VAL A 32 -4.68 7.06 7.76
CA VAL A 32 -4.35 8.34 8.40
C VAL A 32 -2.85 8.37 8.66
N TYR A 33 -2.14 9.27 7.99
CA TYR A 33 -0.70 9.44 8.17
C TYR A 33 -0.40 10.53 9.20
N ARG A 34 0.52 10.25 10.11
CA ARG A 34 0.93 11.18 11.19
C ARG A 34 2.43 11.34 11.24
N GLU A 35 3.13 10.21 11.28
CA GLU A 35 4.58 10.16 11.34
C GLU A 35 5.08 8.92 10.60
N MET A 36 6.24 9.05 9.97
CA MET A 36 6.95 7.94 9.35
C MET A 36 8.45 8.10 9.63
N GLU A 37 9.04 7.11 10.29
CA GLU A 37 10.49 7.01 10.44
C GLU A 37 11.08 6.12 9.35
N VAL A 38 12.21 6.56 8.79
CA VAL A 38 12.92 5.84 7.74
C VAL A 38 14.41 5.83 8.03
N VAL A 39 15.00 4.64 7.91
CA VAL A 39 16.45 4.46 7.94
C VAL A 39 16.96 4.45 6.50
N ALA A 40 17.60 5.56 6.14
CA ALA A 40 18.33 5.76 4.91
C ALA A 40 19.65 4.96 4.88
N THR A 41 20.38 5.04 3.76
CA THR A 41 21.69 4.41 3.63
C THR A 41 22.70 5.40 3.04
N LYS A 42 24.00 5.11 3.12
CA LYS A 42 25.03 5.96 2.50
C LYS A 42 24.81 6.19 1.00
N LYS A 43 24.16 5.25 0.28
CA LYS A 43 23.87 5.35 -1.15
C LYS A 43 22.50 5.97 -1.46
N TRP A 44 21.64 6.12 -0.45
CA TRP A 44 20.29 6.64 -0.60
C TRP A 44 19.98 7.59 0.55
N ASN A 45 20.02 8.88 0.24
CA ASN A 45 19.71 9.97 1.14
C ASN A 45 18.50 10.74 0.58
N PRO A 46 17.27 10.36 0.96
CA PRO A 46 16.06 10.92 0.37
C PRO A 46 15.89 12.39 0.71
N THR A 47 15.14 13.13 -0.11
CA THR A 47 14.79 14.53 0.19
C THR A 47 13.31 14.67 0.52
N LYS A 48 12.43 14.10 -0.30
CA LYS A 48 10.99 14.10 -0.06
C LYS A 48 10.46 12.67 -0.14
N LEU A 49 9.67 12.27 0.83
CA LEU A 49 9.07 10.94 0.87
C LEU A 49 7.55 11.02 0.80
N SER A 50 6.95 10.02 0.17
CA SER A 50 5.50 9.80 0.13
C SER A 50 5.20 8.35 0.47
N VAL A 51 4.11 8.12 1.20
CA VAL A 51 3.58 6.78 1.43
C VAL A 51 2.57 6.47 0.33
N VAL A 52 2.83 5.38 -0.38
CA VAL A 52 1.99 4.88 -1.46
C VAL A 52 1.40 3.56 -1.04
N PHE A 53 0.09 3.41 -1.17
CA PHE A 53 -0.54 2.11 -1.04
C PHE A 53 -1.31 1.74 -2.30
N THR A 54 -1.20 0.47 -2.66
CA THR A 54 -1.80 -0.07 -3.88
C THR A 54 -2.65 -1.29 -3.56
N ARG A 55 -3.73 -1.43 -4.31
CA ARG A 55 -4.55 -2.64 -4.32
C ARG A 55 -5.07 -2.88 -5.72
N ARG A 56 -4.71 -4.03 -6.29
CA ARG A 56 -4.97 -4.34 -7.70
C ARG A 56 -4.44 -3.19 -8.56
N ASN A 57 -5.27 -2.62 -9.43
CA ASN A 57 -4.88 -1.56 -10.36
C ASN A 57 -5.11 -0.14 -9.79
N ARG A 58 -5.37 0.00 -8.48
CA ARG A 58 -5.56 1.30 -7.84
C ARG A 58 -4.32 1.64 -7.02
N ARG A 59 -3.82 2.86 -7.20
CA ARG A 59 -2.71 3.45 -6.45
C ARG A 59 -3.19 4.70 -5.73
N TYR A 60 -2.80 4.81 -4.47
CA TYR A 60 -3.09 5.91 -3.58
C TYR A 60 -1.75 6.40 -3.02
N ALA A 61 -1.56 7.71 -2.89
CA ALA A 61 -0.29 8.28 -2.46
C ALA A 61 -0.53 9.49 -1.56
N SER A 62 0.23 9.60 -0.49
CA SER A 62 0.29 10.79 0.36
C SER A 62 0.95 11.94 -0.39
N THR A 63 0.70 13.15 0.09
CA THR A 63 1.46 14.32 -0.30
C THR A 63 2.95 14.08 0.04
N PRO A 64 3.88 14.29 -0.90
CA PRO A 64 5.30 14.15 -0.61
C PRO A 64 5.76 15.25 0.35
N LEU A 65 6.34 14.84 1.48
CA LEU A 65 6.83 15.75 2.53
C LEU A 65 8.34 15.62 2.69
N GLN A 66 8.95 16.69 3.21
CA GLN A 66 10.39 16.75 3.44
C GLN A 66 10.81 15.72 4.49
N TRP A 67 11.81 14.92 4.16
CA TRP A 67 12.47 14.03 5.12
C TRP A 67 13.53 14.82 5.89
N VAL A 68 13.54 14.66 7.21
CA VAL A 68 14.44 15.38 8.12
C VAL A 68 15.30 14.38 8.89
N ASN A 69 16.62 14.51 8.75
CA ASN A 69 17.58 13.66 9.45
C ASN A 69 17.55 13.89 10.96
N SER A 70 17.76 12.82 11.72
CA SER A 70 18.07 12.91 13.15
C SER A 70 19.45 13.52 13.35
N ILE A 71 19.56 14.41 14.35
CA ILE A 71 20.83 15.04 14.75
C ILE A 71 21.83 13.98 15.24
N ARG A 72 21.34 12.93 15.92
CA ARG A 72 22.19 11.88 16.52
C ARG A 72 22.57 10.82 15.50
N GLU A 73 21.69 10.54 14.54
CA GLU A 73 21.83 9.44 13.59
C GLU A 73 21.58 9.94 12.17
N PRO A 74 22.64 10.33 11.42
CA PRO A 74 22.48 10.98 10.11
C PRO A 74 21.73 10.16 9.07
N TYR A 75 21.64 8.84 9.21
CA TYR A 75 20.88 7.98 8.30
C TYR A 75 19.49 7.63 8.80
N ARG A 76 19.10 8.04 10.01
CA ARG A 76 17.71 7.92 10.47
C ARG A 76 17.06 9.27 10.31
N GLY A 77 15.83 9.31 9.84
CA GLY A 77 15.07 10.55 9.77
C GLY A 77 13.60 10.28 9.64
N SER A 78 12.79 11.31 9.77
CA SER A 78 11.34 11.19 9.78
C SER A 78 10.67 12.16 8.82
N VAL A 79 9.42 11.83 8.53
CA VAL A 79 8.44 12.72 7.93
C VAL A 79 7.31 12.88 8.93
N LEU A 80 6.93 14.14 9.19
CA LEU A 80 5.83 14.50 10.08
C LEU A 80 4.72 15.19 9.28
N TRP A 81 3.49 14.72 9.46
CA TRP A 81 2.29 15.40 8.96
C TRP A 81 1.71 16.27 10.09
N ASP A 82 2.02 17.58 10.06
CA ASP A 82 1.50 18.54 11.05
C ASP A 82 -0.02 18.48 11.18
N VAL A 83 -0.69 18.29 10.04
CA VAL A 83 -2.11 17.92 9.96
C VAL A 83 -2.18 16.51 9.38
N PRO A 84 -2.81 15.55 10.09
CA PRO A 84 -2.92 14.19 9.60
C PRO A 84 -3.55 14.13 8.21
N GLU A 85 -2.88 13.42 7.30
CA GLU A 85 -3.38 13.25 5.94
C GLU A 85 -4.23 11.98 5.86
N ASN A 86 -5.49 12.15 5.43
CA ASN A 86 -6.46 11.07 5.31
C ASN A 86 -6.62 10.67 3.85
N ILE A 87 -6.38 9.40 3.53
CA ILE A 87 -6.65 8.84 2.20
C ILE A 87 -7.70 7.75 2.30
N GLU A 88 -8.82 7.98 1.64
CA GLU A 88 -9.98 7.11 1.70
C GLU A 88 -10.07 6.16 0.51
N THR A 89 -10.60 4.97 0.74
CA THR A 89 -10.86 3.99 -0.31
C THR A 89 -12.07 3.12 0.03
N ARG A 90 -12.84 2.78 -1.01
CA ARG A 90 -14.02 1.91 -0.88
C ARG A 90 -13.72 0.53 -1.43
N VAL A 91 -13.99 -0.49 -0.63
CA VAL A 91 -13.76 -1.89 -0.96
C VAL A 91 -15.00 -2.72 -0.68
N THR A 92 -15.37 -3.57 -1.64
CA THR A 92 -16.36 -4.62 -1.40
C THR A 92 -15.67 -5.84 -0.82
N LEU A 93 -16.13 -6.28 0.36
CA LEU A 93 -15.75 -7.55 0.96
C LEU A 93 -16.90 -8.54 0.82
N PHE A 94 -16.56 -9.79 0.56
CA PHE A 94 -17.52 -10.89 0.52
C PHE A 94 -17.43 -11.67 1.83
N LYS A 95 -18.57 -11.86 2.47
CA LYS A 95 -18.74 -12.62 3.71
C LYS A 95 -19.08 -14.06 3.38
N ASP A 96 -18.33 -15.00 3.93
CA ASP A 96 -18.64 -16.43 3.80
C ASP A 96 -19.82 -16.78 4.73
N SER A 97 -20.79 -17.52 4.19
CA SER A 97 -22.00 -17.88 4.91
C SER A 97 -21.78 -18.97 5.97
N ARG A 98 -20.68 -19.73 5.90
CA ARG A 98 -20.42 -20.87 6.78
C ARG A 98 -19.74 -20.47 8.08
N ASN A 99 -18.75 -19.59 8.02
CA ASN A 99 -18.00 -19.12 9.19
C ASN A 99 -18.33 -17.68 9.59
N ASN A 100 -19.17 -16.97 8.81
CA ASN A 100 -19.57 -15.59 9.08
C ASN A 100 -18.40 -14.57 9.09
N GLU A 101 -17.31 -14.87 8.39
CA GLU A 101 -16.12 -14.01 8.27
C GLU A 101 -16.07 -13.29 6.91
N TYR A 102 -15.46 -12.10 6.90
CA TYR A 102 -15.18 -11.38 5.65
C TYR A 102 -13.87 -11.89 5.05
N GLU A 103 -13.82 -11.99 3.72
CA GLU A 103 -12.58 -12.35 3.03
C GLU A 103 -11.46 -11.32 3.24
N ASP A 104 -10.23 -11.81 3.31
CA ASP A 104 -9.05 -10.95 3.37
C ASP A 104 -8.81 -10.19 2.06
N LYS A 105 -8.16 -9.03 2.21
CA LYS A 105 -7.66 -8.24 1.10
C LYS A 105 -6.21 -7.86 1.32
N GLU A 106 -5.43 -8.14 0.28
CA GLU A 106 -4.04 -7.74 0.20
C GLU A 106 -3.92 -6.28 -0.27
N TRP A 107 -3.01 -5.57 0.38
CA TRP A 107 -2.57 -4.22 0.07
C TRP A 107 -1.06 -4.19 0.09
N HIS A 108 -0.45 -3.38 -0.78
CA HIS A 108 0.99 -3.16 -0.76
C HIS A 108 1.28 -1.73 -0.40
N PHE A 109 2.14 -1.53 0.59
CA PHE A 109 2.64 -0.22 1.00
C PHE A 109 4.07 -0.04 0.48
N VAL A 110 4.35 1.14 -0.04
CA VAL A 110 5.61 1.51 -0.66
C VAL A 110 5.95 2.93 -0.21
N ILE A 111 7.19 3.13 0.23
CA ILE A 111 7.75 4.47 0.42
C ILE A 111 8.38 4.89 -0.91
N GLU A 112 7.91 6.00 -1.47
CA GLU A 112 8.49 6.58 -2.67
C GLU A 112 9.32 7.81 -2.32
N ASP A 113 10.56 7.84 -2.83
CA ASP A 113 11.42 9.03 -2.83
C ASP A 113 11.11 9.88 -4.06
N VAL A 114 10.63 11.10 -3.81
CA VAL A 114 10.19 12.08 -4.82
C VAL A 114 11.24 13.17 -5.00
N SER A 115 12.51 12.80 -4.99
CA SER A 115 13.62 13.69 -5.32
C SER A 115 13.64 14.09 -6.80
N GLU A 116 13.95 15.36 -7.07
CA GLU A 116 14.11 15.90 -8.43
C GLU A 116 15.40 15.38 -9.13
N LYS A 117 16.41 14.98 -8.35
CA LYS A 117 17.76 14.65 -8.86
C LYS A 117 17.96 13.17 -9.20
N SER A 118 17.16 12.30 -8.62
CA SER A 118 17.18 10.87 -8.91
C SER A 118 15.74 10.47 -9.16
N GLY A 119 15.40 10.07 -10.39
CA GLY A 119 14.03 9.65 -10.72
C GLY A 119 13.41 8.72 -9.67
N LYS A 120 12.08 8.73 -9.57
CA LYS A 120 11.29 8.08 -8.51
C LYS A 120 11.87 6.72 -8.08
N ARG A 121 12.45 6.64 -6.88
CA ARG A 121 12.89 5.39 -6.26
C ARG A 121 11.77 4.84 -5.37
N LYS A 122 11.55 3.53 -5.41
CA LYS A 122 10.48 2.85 -4.66
C LYS A 122 11.07 1.85 -3.69
N LEU A 123 10.64 1.89 -2.44
CA LEU A 123 10.95 0.90 -1.42
C LEU A 123 9.66 0.25 -0.95
N GLN A 124 9.57 -1.07 -1.09
CA GLN A 124 8.38 -1.80 -0.66
C GLN A 124 8.48 -2.11 0.84
N LEU A 125 7.44 -1.74 1.58
CA LEU A 125 7.26 -2.20 2.95
C LEU A 125 6.59 -3.58 2.90
N ALA A 126 7.16 -4.56 3.59
CA ALA A 126 6.43 -5.77 3.94
C ALA A 126 5.52 -5.41 5.12
N PRO A 127 4.18 -5.48 5.00
CA PRO A 127 3.32 -5.25 6.14
C PRO A 127 3.55 -6.37 7.15
N SER A 128 3.97 -6.01 8.36
CA SER A 128 3.82 -6.87 9.54
C SER A 128 2.52 -6.46 10.21
N ILE A 129 1.42 -7.10 9.83
CA ILE A 129 0.14 -7.07 10.56
C ILE A 129 -0.39 -8.49 10.59
#